data_AF-A0A165PDN8-F1
#
_entry.id   AF-A0A165PDN8-F1
#
_cell.length_a   1.000
_cell.length_b   1.000
_cell.length_c   1.000
_cell.angle_alpha   90.00
_cell.angle_beta   90.00
_cell.angle_gamma   90.00
#
_symmetry.space_group_name_H-M   'P 1'
#
loop_
_entity.id
_entity.type
_entity.pdbx_description
1 polymer ?
#
loop_
_entity_poly.entity_id
_entity_poly.type
_entity_poly.pdbx_seq_one_letter_code
_entity_poly.pdbx_strand_id
1 'polypeptide(L)' 'MALAELEILTDALNRMMDSCHNKCINPSYKEAELNKGESVCVDRCVAKFFEVNKKVGEKMQSMNNGGGAGGGAPRSF' A
#
# COMPACT_ATOMS: atom_id res chain seq x y z
N MET A 1 5.32 17.79 -14.60
CA MET A 1 4.30 17.76 -13.54
C MET A 1 3.30 16.63 -13.79
N ALA A 2 2.52 16.66 -14.90
CA ALA A 2 1.49 15.65 -15.17
C ALA A 2 1.98 14.18 -15.30
N LEU A 3 3.19 13.94 -15.84
CA LEU A 3 3.74 12.58 -15.94
C LEU A 3 4.07 11.97 -14.57
N ALA A 4 4.61 12.79 -13.65
CA ALA A 4 4.98 12.33 -12.32
C ALA A 4 3.74 11.91 -11.50
N GLU A 5 2.62 12.62 -11.67
CA GLU A 5 1.35 12.24 -11.03
C GLU A 5 0.86 10.87 -11.53
N LEU A 6 0.94 10.62 -12.84
CA LEU A 6 0.58 9.33 -13.42
C LEU A 6 1.50 8.20 -12.97
N GLU A 7 2.80 8.45 -12.88
CA GLU A 7 3.79 7.47 -12.40
C GLU A 7 3.51 7.06 -10.94
N ILE A 8 3.20 8.02 -10.07
CA ILE A 8 2.84 7.75 -8.67
C ILE A 8 1.56 6.92 -8.56
N LEU A 9 0.53 7.27 -9.35
CA LEU A 9 -0.74 6.53 -9.35
C LEU A 9 -0.55 5.09 -9.84
N THR A 10 0.30 4.90 -10.85
CA THR A 10 0.58 3.59 -11.43
C THR A 10 1.32 2.69 -10.43
N ASP A 11 2.34 3.20 -9.75
CA ASP A 11 3.05 2.44 -8.70
C ASP A 11 2.10 2.06 -7.54
N ALA A 12 1.26 3.00 -7.09
CA ALA A 12 0.28 2.73 -6.04
C ALA A 12 -0.73 1.64 -6.44
N LEU A 13 -1.21 1.68 -7.69
CA LEU A 13 -2.14 0.69 -8.24
C LEU A 13 -1.50 -0.72 -8.28
N ASN A 14 -0.27 -0.84 -8.77
CA ASN A 14 0.43 -2.12 -8.85
C ASN A 14 0.67 -2.72 -7.46
N ARG A 15 1.14 -1.91 -6.50
CA ARG A 15 1.34 -2.34 -5.11
C ARG A 15 0.03 -2.77 -4.44
N MET A 16 -1.07 -2.06 -4.74
CA MET A 16 -2.39 -2.40 -4.22
C MET A 16 -2.87 -3.75 -4.78
N MET A 17 -2.75 -3.95 -6.10
CA MET A 17 -3.12 -5.20 -6.75
C MET A 17 -2.36 -6.38 -6.17
N ASP A 18 -1.03 -6.29 -6.07
CA ASP A 18 -0.19 -7.35 -5.51
C ASP A 18 -0.53 -7.64 -4.04
N SER A 19 -0.76 -6.58 -3.24
CA SER A 19 -1.10 -6.75 -1.83
C SER A 19 -2.45 -7.45 -1.64
N CYS A 20 -3.46 -7.05 -2.41
CA CYS A 20 -4.80 -7.61 -2.28
C CYS A 20 -4.90 -9.00 -2.88
N HIS A 21 -4.19 -9.29 -3.97
CA HIS A 21 -4.09 -10.64 -4.51
C HIS A 21 -3.50 -11.60 -3.47
N ASN A 22 -2.35 -11.25 -2.88
CA ASN A 22 -1.69 -12.08 -1.86
C ASN A 22 -2.50 -12.26 -0.56
N LYS A 23 -3.39 -11.32 -0.23
CA LYS A 23 -4.20 -11.38 1.00
C LYS A 23 -5.52 -12.09 0.81
N CYS A 24 -6.12 -12.00 -0.38
CA CYS A 24 -7.50 -12.41 -0.59
C CYS A 24 -7.66 -13.62 -1.51
N ILE A 25 -6.69 -13.90 -2.39
CA ILE A 25 -6.81 -14.99 -3.38
C ILE A 25 -6.00 -16.20 -2.93
N ASN A 26 -6.63 -17.37 -2.90
CA ASN A 26 -5.96 -18.61 -2.54
C ASN A 26 -5.17 -19.18 -3.74
N PRO A 27 -3.88 -19.51 -3.60
CA PRO A 27 -3.06 -20.03 -4.70
C PRO A 27 -3.44 -21.44 -5.17
N SER A 28 -4.35 -22.14 -4.49
CA SER A 28 -4.84 -23.46 -4.91
C SER A 28 -5.95 -23.41 -5.96
N TYR A 29 -6.44 -22.21 -6.34
CA TYR A 29 -7.38 -21.94 -7.46
C TYR A 29 -8.39 -23.05 -7.75
N LYS A 30 -9.37 -23.22 -6.85
CA LYS A 30 -10.38 -24.29 -6.97
C LYS A 30 -11.42 -24.01 -8.05
N GLU A 31 -11.63 -22.75 -8.39
CA GLU A 31 -12.60 -22.24 -9.35
C GLU A 31 -12.03 -20.98 -10.03
N ALA A 32 -12.52 -20.66 -11.22
CA ALA A 32 -12.01 -19.54 -12.02
C ALA A 32 -12.63 -18.18 -11.63
N GLU A 33 -13.78 -18.20 -10.98
CA GLU A 33 -14.50 -17.01 -10.54
C GLU A 33 -14.16 -16.69 -9.08
N LEU A 34 -14.19 -15.41 -8.71
CA LEU A 34 -14.04 -15.05 -7.31
C LEU A 34 -15.29 -15.52 -6.55
N ASN A 35 -15.07 -16.29 -5.49
CA ASN A 35 -16.16 -16.59 -4.58
C ASN A 35 -16.58 -15.32 -3.80
N LYS A 36 -17.77 -15.33 -3.22
CA LYS A 36 -18.31 -14.18 -2.46
C LYS A 36 -17.35 -13.69 -1.36
N GLY A 37 -16.60 -14.61 -0.74
CA GLY A 37 -15.61 -14.28 0.30
C GLY A 37 -14.41 -13.52 -0.27
N GLU A 38 -13.89 -13.96 -1.41
CA GLU A 38 -12.80 -13.30 -2.14
C GLU A 38 -13.22 -11.91 -2.62
N SER A 39 -14.41 -11.77 -3.21
CA SER A 39 -14.92 -10.45 -3.65
C SER A 39 -15.01 -9.45 -2.48
N VAL A 40 -15.65 -9.86 -1.37
CA VAL A 40 -15.78 -9.00 -0.17
C VAL A 40 -14.41 -8.73 0.48
N CYS A 41 -13.48 -9.69 0.42
CA CYS A 41 -12.12 -9.49 0.91
C CYS A 41 -11.40 -8.42 0.08
N VAL A 42 -11.47 -8.48 -1.25
CA VAL A 42 -10.83 -7.52 -2.15
C VAL A 42 -11.35 -6.10 -1.90
N ASP A 43 -12.66 -5.91 -1.79
CA ASP A 43 -13.26 -4.60 -1.47
C ASP A 43 -12.72 -4.02 -0.15
N ARG A 44 -12.70 -4.85 0.90
CA ARG A 44 -12.15 -4.47 2.21
C ARG A 44 -10.65 -4.22 2.15
N CYS A 45 -9.92 -4.98 1.35
CA CYS A 45 -8.48 -4.85 1.19
C CYS A 45 -8.12 -3.51 0.56
N VAL A 46 -8.80 -3.12 -0.52
CA VAL A 46 -8.61 -1.82 -1.19
C VAL A 46 -8.91 -0.67 -0.23
N ALA A 47 -10.03 -0.74 0.50
CA ALA A 47 -10.37 0.28 1.49
C ALA A 47 -9.28 0.43 2.58
N LYS A 48 -8.80 -0.69 3.12
CA LYS A 48 -7.73 -0.71 4.11
C LYS A 48 -6.38 -0.26 3.55
N PHE A 49 -6.09 -0.57 2.29
CA PHE A 49 -4.84 -0.17 1.64
C PHE A 49 -4.73 1.35 1.64
N PHE A 50 -5.78 2.06 1.19
CA PHE A 50 -5.77 3.52 1.21
C PHE A 50 -5.77 4.11 2.62
N GLU A 51 -6.51 3.51 3.57
CA GLU A 51 -6.50 3.95 4.97
C GLU A 51 -5.10 3.85 5.58
N VAL A 52 -4.38 2.74 5.33
CA VAL A 52 -3.00 2.55 5.80
C VAL A 52 -2.05 3.50 5.09
N ASN A 53 -2.15 3.67 3.78
CA ASN A 53 -1.30 4.60 3.02
C ASN A 53 -1.46 6.04 3.55
N LYS A 54 -2.69 6.46 3.87
CA LYS A 54 -2.95 7.77 4.49
C LYS A 54 -2.26 7.91 5.84
N LYS A 55 -2.44 6.94 6.75
CA LYS A 55 -1.83 6.96 8.09
C LYS A 55 -0.30 6.97 8.03
N VAL A 56 0.29 6.21 7.10
CA VAL A 56 1.73 6.21 6.86
C VAL A 56 2.20 7.59 6.38
N GLY A 57 1.47 8.21 5.45
CA GLY A 57 1.76 9.58 5.00
C GLY A 57 1.72 10.61 6.13
N GLU A 58 0.67 10.59 6.95
CA GLU A 58 0.52 11.45 8.13
C GLU A 58 1.69 11.25 9.12
N LYS A 59 2.09 9.99 9.36
CA LYS A 59 3.20 9.68 10.26
C LYS A 59 4.54 10.18 9.70
N MET A 60 4.81 9.96 8.41
CA MET A 60 6.02 10.45 7.75
C MET A 60 6.12 11.98 7.79
N GLN A 61 5.01 12.69 7.56
CA GLN A 61 4.96 14.16 7.68
C GLN A 61 5.22 14.61 9.11
N SER A 62 4.62 13.94 10.11
CA SER A 62 4.85 14.26 11.53
C SER A 62 6.31 14.06 11.95
N MET A 63 6.99 13.05 11.41
CA MET A 63 8.42 12.80 11.66
C MET A 63 9.29 13.88 11.00
N ASN A 64 8.95 14.28 9.77
CA ASN A 64 9.68 15.33 9.05
C ASN A 64 9.55 16.71 9.72
N ASN A 65 8.40 17.01 10.34
CA ASN A 65 8.19 18.26 11.06
C ASN A 65 8.83 18.29 12.47
N GLY A 66 9.24 17.14 13.01
CA GLY A 66 9.94 17.01 14.30
C GLY A 66 11.46 16.87 14.21
N GLY A 67 12.02 16.93 12.99
CA GLY A 67 13.41 16.58 12.70
C GLY A 67 14.30 17.76 12.30
N GLY A 68 14.21 18.88 13.03
CA GLY A 68 15.27 19.88 13.05
C GLY A 68 16.29 19.54 14.13
N ALA A 69 17.54 19.32 13.71
CA ALA A 69 18.75 19.16 14.53
C ALA A 69 18.96 17.81 15.25
N GLY A 70 19.85 16.99 14.67
CA GLY A 70 20.44 15.82 15.34
C GLY A 70 21.30 15.02 14.36
N GLY A 71 22.50 15.50 14.07
CA GLY A 71 23.46 14.76 13.24
C GLY A 71 23.89 13.43 13.86
N GLY A 72 24.22 12.44 13.02
CA GLY A 72 24.95 11.25 13.46
C GLY A 72 24.69 9.97 12.68
N ALA A 73 25.44 9.79 11.57
CA ALA A 73 25.94 8.54 10.98
C ALA A 73 24.98 7.42 10.48
N PRO A 74 25.35 6.71 9.38
CA PRO A 74 24.62 5.55 8.91
C PRO A 74 24.97 4.32 9.76
N ARG A 75 23.98 3.49 10.09
CA ARG A 75 24.23 2.16 10.66
C ARG A 75 23.72 1.11 9.68
N SER A 76 24.67 0.54 8.95
CA SER A 76 24.56 -0.78 8.33
C SER A 76 24.44 -1.82 9.44
N PHE A 77 23.32 -2.54 9.47
CA PHE A 77 23.20 -3.95 9.85
C PHE A 77 21.89 -4.48 9.27
#